data_AF-A0A2E3XT07-F1
#
_entry.id   AF-A0A2E3XT07-F1
#
_cell.length_a   1.000
_cell.length_b   1.000
_cell.length_c   1.000
_cell.angle_alpha   90.00
_cell.angle_beta   90.00
_cell.angle_gamma   90.00
#
_symmetry.space_group_name_H-M   'P 1'
#
loop_
_entity.id
_entity.type
_entity.pdbx_description
1 polymer ?
#
loop_
_entity_poly.entity_id
_entity_poly.type
_entity_poly.pdbx_seq_one_letter_code
_entity_poly.pdbx_strand_id
1 'polypeptide(L)'
;MFGIELECHPLTQDNFHEHSDYHYAFDLFNFGYYWESHVWWEELWHLAGRKGELADLLKGLIKLAAAGVKMKLGHEVPAKGHIERGIELFEKVRNHAHTVEFFGVELDRLLEELHSLKETPEKIRELQIELIR
;
A
#
# COMPACT_ATOMS: atom_id res chain seq x y z
N MET A 1 1.27 10.00 -21.02
CA MET A 1 0.32 9.49 -20.02
C MET A 1 -0.47 10.68 -19.54
N PHE A 2 -1.75 10.78 -19.91
CA PHE A 2 -2.61 11.88 -19.49
C PHE A 2 -2.93 11.71 -18.00
N GLY A 3 -2.77 12.77 -17.21
CA GLY A 3 -3.15 12.77 -15.80
C GLY A 3 -4.65 12.65 -15.71
N ILE A 4 -5.13 11.49 -15.26
CA ILE A 4 -6.53 11.32 -14.88
C ILE A 4 -6.63 12.03 -13.54
N GLU A 5 -7.38 13.13 -13.48
CA GLU A 5 -7.81 13.69 -12.18
C GLU A 5 -8.81 12.69 -11.61
N LEU A 6 -8.41 11.99 -10.54
CA LEU A 6 -9.29 11.11 -9.80
C LEU A 6 -10.11 11.97 -8.84
N GLU A 7 -11.44 11.84 -8.89
CA GLU A 7 -12.32 12.42 -7.88
C GLU A 7 -12.51 11.42 -6.73
N CYS A 8 -11.52 11.33 -5.84
CA CYS A 8 -11.62 10.53 -4.62
C CYS A 8 -12.23 11.34 -3.47
N HIS A 9 -12.96 10.67 -2.57
CA HIS A 9 -13.38 11.27 -1.31
C HIS A 9 -12.32 11.07 -0.21
N PRO A 10 -12.32 11.88 0.85
CA PRO A 10 -11.38 11.69 1.96
C PRO A 10 -11.59 10.35 2.69
N LEU A 11 -10.49 9.61 2.87
CA LEU A 11 -10.44 8.39 3.67
C LEU A 11 -10.30 8.72 5.16
N THR A 12 -11.15 8.13 6.00
CA THR A 12 -11.22 8.36 7.44
C THR A 12 -11.45 7.06 8.20
N GLN A 13 -11.28 7.10 9.53
CA GLN A 13 -11.55 5.96 10.39
C GLN A 13 -13.03 5.51 10.34
N ASP A 14 -13.96 6.41 10.05
CA ASP A 14 -15.39 6.10 10.07
C ASP A 14 -15.90 5.51 8.75
N ASN A 15 -15.15 5.67 7.65
CA ASN A 15 -15.64 5.31 6.31
C ASN A 15 -14.78 4.28 5.56
N PHE A 16 -13.62 3.87 6.07
CA PHE A 16 -12.70 3.00 5.31
C PHE A 16 -13.31 1.65 4.92
N HIS A 17 -14.22 1.09 5.73
CA HIS A 17 -14.90 -0.17 5.43
C HIS A 17 -15.80 -0.11 4.19
N GLU A 18 -16.32 1.07 3.84
CA GLU A 18 -17.23 1.29 2.72
C GLU A 18 -16.61 2.15 1.61
N HIS A 19 -15.34 2.55 1.77
CA HIS A 19 -14.66 3.47 0.87
C HIS A 19 -14.28 2.77 -0.45
N SER A 20 -15.18 2.79 -1.43
CA SER A 20 -15.02 2.10 -2.71
C SER A 20 -13.65 2.30 -3.40
N ASP A 21 -13.15 3.53 -3.49
CA ASP A 21 -11.84 3.80 -4.11
C ASP A 21 -10.66 3.16 -3.36
N TYR A 22 -10.75 3.07 -2.03
CA TYR A 22 -9.72 2.48 -1.20
C TYR A 22 -9.67 0.97 -1.44
N HIS A 23 -10.83 0.30 -1.41
CA HIS A 23 -10.96 -1.13 -1.68
C HIS A 23 -10.54 -1.46 -3.13
N TYR A 24 -10.96 -0.64 -4.08
CA TYR A 24 -10.62 -0.83 -5.49
C TYR A 24 -9.10 -0.76 -5.74
N ALA A 25 -8.38 0.09 -5.02
CA ALA A 25 -6.92 0.14 -5.09
C ALA A 25 -6.25 -1.17 -4.61
N PHE A 26 -6.81 -1.85 -3.60
CA PHE A 26 -6.34 -3.18 -3.20
C PHE A 26 -6.64 -4.24 -4.25
N ASP A 27 -7.84 -4.24 -4.83
CA ASP A 27 -8.17 -5.16 -5.93
C ASP A 27 -7.17 -4.99 -7.08
N LEU A 28 -6.91 -3.76 -7.51
CA LEU A 28 -5.92 -3.45 -8.54
C LEU A 28 -4.54 -4.00 -8.15
N PHE A 29 -4.08 -3.78 -6.92
CA PHE A 29 -2.79 -4.30 -6.45
C PHE A 29 -2.76 -5.83 -6.50
N ASN A 30 -3.78 -6.49 -5.96
CA ASN A 30 -3.89 -7.95 -5.84
C ASN A 30 -3.97 -8.65 -7.21
N PHE A 31 -4.58 -8.00 -8.22
CA PHE A 31 -4.58 -8.45 -9.61
C PHE A 31 -3.33 -8.01 -10.42
N GLY A 32 -2.37 -7.35 -9.77
CA GLY A 32 -1.10 -6.94 -10.35
C GLY A 32 -1.14 -5.65 -11.18
N TYR A 33 -2.23 -4.89 -11.16
CA TYR A 33 -2.34 -3.54 -11.75
C TYR A 33 -1.66 -2.50 -10.84
N TYR A 34 -0.36 -2.70 -10.62
CA TYR A 34 0.42 -1.95 -9.64
C TYR A 34 0.54 -0.46 -9.95
N TRP A 35 0.56 -0.09 -11.23
CA TRP A 35 0.62 1.32 -11.58
C TRP A 35 -0.70 2.00 -11.24
N GLU A 36 -1.82 1.36 -11.56
CA GLU A 36 -3.15 1.87 -11.30
C GLU A 36 -3.40 1.98 -9.78
N SER A 37 -3.05 0.96 -8.99
CA SER A 37 -3.17 1.02 -7.52
C SER A 37 -2.30 2.13 -6.92
N HIS A 38 -1.10 2.35 -7.46
CA HIS A 38 -0.24 3.47 -7.08
C HIS A 38 -0.94 4.82 -7.24
N VAL A 39 -1.62 5.05 -8.38
CA VAL A 39 -2.30 6.32 -8.66
C VAL A 39 -3.45 6.55 -7.68
N TRP A 40 -4.28 5.53 -7.40
CA TRP A 40 -5.38 5.65 -6.44
C TRP A 40 -4.87 5.94 -5.02
N TRP A 41 -3.85 5.20 -4.56
CA TRP A 41 -3.28 5.44 -3.24
C TRP A 41 -2.55 6.80 -3.14
N GLU A 42 -1.95 7.30 -4.22
CA GLU A 42 -1.33 8.63 -4.25
C GLU A 42 -2.35 9.75 -4.07
N GLU A 43 -3.53 9.63 -4.70
CA GLU A 43 -4.62 10.59 -4.51
C GLU A 43 -5.14 10.56 -3.07
N LEU A 44 -5.40 9.37 -2.51
CA LEU A 44 -5.79 9.24 -1.10
C LEU A 44 -4.71 9.79 -0.15
N TRP A 45 -3.44 9.61 -0.49
CA TRP A 45 -2.31 10.15 0.29
C TRP A 45 -2.26 11.69 0.24
N HIS A 46 -2.64 12.29 -0.90
CA HIS A 46 -2.79 13.74 -1.04
C HIS A 46 -3.95 14.25 -0.19
N LEU A 47 -5.12 13.62 -0.26
CA LEU A 47 -6.30 13.97 0.54
C LEU A 47 -6.06 13.80 2.05
N ALA A 48 -5.27 12.82 2.47
CA ALA A 48 -4.83 12.63 3.85
C ALA A 48 -3.85 13.72 4.35
N GLY A 49 -3.50 14.71 3.53
CA GLY A 49 -2.61 15.81 3.92
C GLY A 49 -1.13 15.43 4.05
N ARG A 50 -0.75 14.23 3.59
CA ARG A 50 0.64 13.72 3.53
C ARG A 50 1.38 13.72 4.88
N LYS A 51 0.66 13.72 5.99
CA LYS A 51 1.19 13.70 7.37
C LYS A 51 0.36 12.76 8.25
N GLY A 52 0.96 12.25 9.32
CA GLY A 52 0.32 11.32 10.24
C GLY A 52 0.34 9.87 9.77
N GLU A 53 -0.23 9.00 10.59
CA GLU A 53 -0.18 7.55 10.47
C GLU A 53 -0.91 7.05 9.21
N LEU A 54 -2.06 7.64 8.88
CA LEU A 54 -2.77 7.34 7.62
C LEU A 54 -1.91 7.64 6.40
N ALA A 55 -1.23 8.80 6.40
CA ALA A 55 -0.36 9.16 5.30
C ALA A 55 0.85 8.22 5.20
N ASP A 56 1.38 7.74 6.33
CA ASP A 56 2.48 6.76 6.33
C ASP A 56 2.01 5.37 5.84
N LEU A 57 0.80 4.92 6.23
CA LEU A 57 0.18 3.70 5.70
C LEU A 57 0.05 3.77 4.18
N LEU A 58 -0.61 4.81 3.67
CA LEU A 58 -0.83 5.00 2.24
C LEU A 58 0.50 5.10 1.48
N LYS A 59 1.49 5.79 2.04
CA LYS A 59 2.83 5.85 1.47
C LYS A 59 3.52 4.49 1.43
N GLY A 60 3.31 3.64 2.44
CA GLY A 60 3.77 2.25 2.44
C GLY A 60 3.17 1.45 1.29
N LEU A 61 1.85 1.54 1.11
CA LEU A 61 1.13 0.88 0.01
C LEU A 61 1.63 1.37 -1.37
N ILE A 62 1.81 2.69 -1.53
CA ILE A 62 2.42 3.30 -2.73
C ILE A 62 3.81 2.72 -3.03
N LYS A 63 4.61 2.44 -1.99
CA LYS A 63 5.93 1.79 -2.16
C LYS A 63 5.80 0.34 -2.62
N LEU A 64 4.88 -0.43 -2.07
CA LEU A 64 4.63 -1.80 -2.55
C LEU A 64 4.16 -1.82 -4.01
N ALA A 65 3.27 -0.91 -4.39
CA ALA A 65 2.86 -0.75 -5.78
C ALA A 65 4.06 -0.40 -6.69
N ALA A 66 4.90 0.55 -6.28
CA ALA A 66 6.13 0.88 -7.02
C ALA A 66 7.08 -0.33 -7.14
N ALA A 67 7.21 -1.13 -6.08
CA ALA A 67 7.99 -2.36 -6.12
C ALA A 67 7.42 -3.36 -7.14
N GLY A 68 6.10 -3.54 -7.19
CA GLY A 68 5.43 -4.38 -8.19
C GLY A 68 5.69 -3.90 -9.62
N VAL A 69 5.60 -2.59 -9.88
CA VAL A 69 5.97 -2.00 -11.18
C VAL A 69 7.41 -2.30 -11.55
N LYS A 70 8.36 -2.06 -10.63
CA LYS A 70 9.79 -2.35 -10.88
C LYS A 70 10.04 -3.84 -11.13
N MET A 71 9.36 -4.71 -10.40
CA MET A 71 9.44 -6.15 -10.62
C MET A 71 8.90 -6.56 -11.98
N LYS A 72 7.80 -5.97 -12.47
CA LYS A 72 7.30 -6.21 -13.85
C LYS A 72 8.31 -5.77 -14.92
N LEU A 73 9.11 -4.74 -14.64
CA LEU A 73 10.18 -4.26 -15.53
C LEU A 73 11.48 -5.06 -15.42
N GLY A 74 11.57 -6.09 -14.57
CA GLY A 74 12.80 -6.85 -14.33
C GLY A 74 13.84 -6.10 -13.49
N HIS A 75 13.43 -5.05 -12.77
CA HIS A 75 14.30 -4.23 -11.94
C HIS A 75 14.22 -4.66 -10.47
N GLU A 76 14.87 -5.78 -10.14
CA GLU A 76 14.80 -6.40 -8.82
C GLU A 76 15.39 -5.53 -7.69
N VAL A 77 16.58 -4.95 -7.90
CA VAL A 77 17.24 -4.11 -6.87
C VAL A 77 16.37 -2.88 -6.51
N PRO A 78 15.83 -2.11 -7.49
CA PRO A 78 14.85 -1.07 -7.17
C PRO A 78 13.57 -1.57 -6.50
N ALA A 79 13.08 -2.76 -6.86
CA ALA A 79 11.90 -3.34 -6.22
C ALA A 79 12.17 -3.64 -4.74
N LYS A 80 13.32 -4.26 -4.43
CA LYS A 80 13.75 -4.52 -3.05
C LYS A 80 13.85 -3.24 -2.22
N GLY A 81 14.46 -2.18 -2.75
CA GLY A 81 14.55 -0.89 -2.04
C GLY A 81 13.18 -0.25 -1.78
N HIS A 82 12.19 -0.49 -2.65
CA HIS A 82 10.81 -0.07 -2.39
C HIS A 82 10.12 -0.92 -1.32
N ILE A 83 10.32 -2.25 -1.30
CA ILE A 83 9.81 -3.14 -0.25
C ILE A 83 10.38 -2.72 1.11
N GLU A 84 11.70 -2.52 1.21
CA GLU A 84 12.37 -2.08 2.44
C GLU A 84 11.80 -0.76 2.96
N ARG A 85 11.59 0.21 2.07
CA ARG A 85 10.98 1.48 2.47
C ARG A 85 9.51 1.34 2.88
N GLY A 86 8.78 0.39 2.29
CA GLY A 86 7.42 0.04 2.71
C GLY A 86 7.40 -0.51 4.13
N ILE A 87 8.28 -1.47 4.44
CA ILE A 87 8.44 -2.05 5.79
C ILE A 87 8.67 -0.95 6.84
N GLU A 88 9.63 -0.05 6.61
CA GLU A 88 9.93 1.06 7.54
C GLU A 88 8.70 1.94 7.84
N LEU A 89 7.82 2.14 6.85
CA LEU A 89 6.60 2.93 7.01
C LEU A 89 5.53 2.14 7.79
N PHE A 90 5.33 0.87 7.47
CA PHE A 90 4.36 0.02 8.16
C PHE A 90 4.77 -0.24 9.62
N GLU A 91 6.05 -0.45 9.91
CA GLU A 91 6.58 -0.54 11.28
C GLU A 91 6.30 0.75 12.06
N LYS A 92 6.50 1.91 11.42
CA LYS A 92 6.17 3.20 12.04
C LYS A 92 4.69 3.29 12.38
N VAL A 93 3.79 2.96 11.46
CA VAL A 93 2.33 2.95 11.72
C VAL A 93 2.01 1.97 12.85
N ARG A 94 2.55 0.75 12.80
CA ARG A 94 2.30 -0.31 13.78
C ARG A 94 2.69 0.09 15.19
N ASN A 95 3.81 0.79 15.34
CA ASN A 95 4.30 1.30 16.63
C ASN A 95 3.39 2.38 17.25
N HIS A 96 2.58 3.07 16.45
CA HIS A 96 1.61 4.07 16.93
C HIS A 96 0.20 3.47 17.09
N ALA A 97 -0.12 2.41 16.35
CA ALA A 97 -1.42 1.75 16.40
C ALA A 97 -1.57 0.91 17.69
N HIS A 98 -2.70 1.08 18.38
CA HIS A 98 -3.09 0.27 19.54
C HIS A 98 -3.99 -0.92 19.18
N THR A 99 -4.32 -1.06 17.90
CA THR A 99 -5.18 -2.09 17.33
C THR A 99 -4.36 -3.08 16.50
N VAL A 100 -4.93 -4.26 16.25
CA VAL A 100 -4.32 -5.29 15.38
C VAL A 100 -4.33 -4.85 13.92
N GLU A 101 -5.35 -4.12 13.51
CA GLU A 101 -5.49 -3.54 12.17
C GLU A 101 -5.39 -2.02 12.17
N PHE A 102 -5.08 -1.45 11.01
CA PHE A 102 -5.16 0.00 10.77
C PHE A 102 -5.75 0.24 9.38
N PHE A 103 -6.92 0.90 9.34
CA PHE A 103 -7.72 1.05 8.11
C PHE A 103 -7.96 -0.28 7.39
N GLY A 104 -8.26 -1.35 8.15
CA GLY A 104 -8.51 -2.69 7.59
C GLY A 104 -7.25 -3.51 7.30
N VAL A 105 -6.05 -2.92 7.36
CA VAL A 105 -4.81 -3.64 7.10
C VAL A 105 -4.30 -4.30 8.38
N GLU A 106 -4.18 -5.63 8.38
CA GLU A 106 -3.51 -6.38 9.45
C GLU A 106 -1.99 -6.20 9.37
N LEU A 107 -1.47 -5.22 10.12
CA LEU A 107 -0.09 -4.77 9.97
C LEU A 107 0.94 -5.84 10.35
N ASP A 108 0.69 -6.61 11.40
CA ASP A 108 1.64 -7.63 11.88
C ASP A 108 1.80 -8.75 10.82
N ARG A 109 0.69 -9.23 10.26
CA ARG A 109 0.71 -10.21 9.17
C ARG A 109 1.39 -9.66 7.92
N LEU A 110 1.05 -8.43 7.51
CA LEU A 110 1.66 -7.80 6.34
C LEU A 110 3.18 -7.67 6.52
N LEU A 111 3.64 -7.25 7.70
CA LEU A 111 5.08 -7.12 7.99
C LEU A 111 5.81 -8.47 7.92
N GLU A 112 5.23 -9.56 8.46
CA GLU A 112 5.82 -10.91 8.34
C GLU A 112 6.01 -11.34 6.88
N GLU A 113 5.00 -11.10 6.04
CA GLU A 113 5.06 -11.39 4.60
C GLU A 113 6.13 -10.52 3.91
N LEU A 114 6.16 -9.21 4.20
CA LEU A 114 7.13 -8.29 3.60
C LEU A 114 8.58 -8.59 4.01
N HIS A 115 8.84 -9.00 5.25
CA HIS A 115 10.17 -9.42 5.67
C HIS A 115 10.65 -10.65 4.91
N SER A 116 9.75 -11.59 4.58
CA SER A 116 10.06 -12.74 3.73
C SER A 116 10.32 -12.32 2.27
N LEU A 117 9.54 -11.36 1.76
CA LEU A 117 9.69 -10.81 0.40
C LEU A 117 10.99 -10.04 0.21
N LYS A 118 11.55 -9.43 1.25
CA LYS A 118 12.85 -8.73 1.17
C LYS A 118 13.97 -9.64 0.64
N GLU A 119 13.91 -10.93 0.96
CA GLU A 119 14.88 -11.94 0.50
C GLU A 119 14.49 -12.60 -0.82
N THR A 120 13.22 -12.48 -1.23
CA THR A 120 12.68 -13.00 -2.51
C THR A 120 11.75 -11.98 -3.18
N PRO A 121 12.29 -10.84 -3.67
CA PRO A 121 11.47 -9.71 -4.13
C PRO A 121 10.52 -10.06 -5.29
N GLU A 122 10.86 -11.07 -6.08
CA GLU A 122 10.05 -11.57 -7.19
C GLU A 122 8.66 -12.06 -6.77
N LYS A 123 8.53 -12.53 -5.53
CA LYS A 123 7.27 -13.00 -4.94
C LYS A 123 6.31 -11.88 -4.57
N ILE A 124 6.68 -10.60 -4.76
CA ILE A 124 5.71 -9.50 -4.64
C ILE A 124 4.51 -9.67 -5.59
N ARG A 125 4.68 -10.47 -6.65
CA ARG A 125 3.60 -10.86 -7.57
C ARG A 125 2.56 -11.80 -6.97
N GLU A 126 2.90 -12.43 -5.84
CA GLU A 126 2.07 -13.38 -5.11
C GLU A 126 1.50 -12.75 -3.83
N LEU A 127 2.00 -11.57 -3.42
CA LEU A 127 1.50 -10.84 -2.26
C LEU A 127 0.03 -10.48 -2.48
N GLN A 128 -0.82 -10.82 -1.53
CA GLN A 128 -2.22 -10.43 -1.49
C GLN A 128 -2.47 -9.67 -0.19
N ILE A 129 -3.03 -8.47 -0.29
CA ILE A 129 -3.36 -7.65 0.87
C ILE A 129 -4.88 -7.61 0.96
N GLU A 130 -5.43 -8.33 1.94
CA GLU A 130 -6.86 -8.42 2.20
C GLU A 130 -7.22 -7.51 3.38
N LEU A 131 -8.28 -6.71 3.23
CA LEU A 131 -8.78 -5.87 4.30
C LEU A 131 -9.66 -6.68 5.27
N ILE A 132 -9.42 -6.54 6.56
CA ILE A 132 -10.33 -7.00 7.61
C ILE A 132 -11.62 -6.14 7.56
N ARG A 133 -12.77 -6.81 7.69
CA ARG A 133 -14.10 -6.20 7.65
C ARG A 133 -14.75 -6.19 9.01
#